data_AF-A0A349K146-F1
#
_entry.id   AF-A0A349K146-F1
#
_cell.length_a   1.000
_cell.length_b   1.000
_cell.length_c   1.000
_cell.angle_alpha   90.00
_cell.angle_beta   90.00
_cell.angle_gamma   90.00
#
_symmetry.space_group_name_H-M   'P 1'
#
loop_
_entity.id
_entity.type
_entity.pdbx_description
1 polymer ?
#
loop_
_entity_poly.entity_id
_entity_poly.type
_entity_poly.pdbx_seq_one_letter_code
_entity_poly.pdbx_strand_id
1 'polypeptide(L)'
;MRIGPYLLLPAILYFLMVLSCAGQEVKVGEAEELLEALLPDRERVAEFERLIEQLGSERFRERKDAMEQLLAAPLIPAGVLDHGLESEEPEIRNRTREIVRQGGARRSQAVFEEALRAILQEDRKGLLGKVVEVMESGVTVGDSALAARVAAGTVVEGDLALLERLAGRKSAIARRMAAAGGEVLGPRGVRILRSLLKDEDSAVKLRASIALANLGSLEGARTLGEFLFSSNASERMKAWKGLRSLTGREFGYNALDSANKRREAAIRWTEFLKGEVVLVGKVEQLKSIQLFNGKDLTGWTHYRRGKVVAPGEKTWSVEGATLVCPGKGPGDLRTNDEFEDYVLVVSYRAAEPGADSGVGVMMTGVKGKPAGGGRFDGGDYLEVQLLPGSSGDLYRIGNFKAKVEGRDLAFSHRRKIQVEEPLNQWHEMRLEVRDGVVKVYLNGVLVNEASGPEGPGRIVLREERFKYEFREISLLPVGE
;
A
#
# COMPACT_ATOMS: atom_id res chain seq x y z
N MET A 1 26.13 35.45 22.16
CA MET A 1 26.36 34.25 21.34
C MET A 1 25.01 33.66 20.98
N ARG A 2 24.56 33.81 19.73
CA ARG A 2 23.32 33.21 19.22
C ARG A 2 23.66 31.81 18.73
N ILE A 3 23.07 30.79 19.36
CA ILE A 3 23.14 29.40 18.94
C ILE A 3 22.14 29.26 17.78
N GLY A 4 22.62 28.84 16.61
CA GLY A 4 21.82 28.72 15.38
C GLY A 4 20.80 27.58 15.42
N PRO A 5 19.79 27.60 14.54
CA PRO A 5 18.80 26.54 14.48
C PRO A 5 19.44 25.29 13.87
N TYR A 6 19.45 24.19 14.63
CA TYR A 6 19.77 22.87 14.10
C TYR A 6 18.76 22.53 13.01
N LEU A 7 19.25 22.31 11.78
CA LEU A 7 18.45 21.75 10.70
C LEU A 7 17.98 20.35 11.14
N LEU A 8 16.67 20.19 11.30
CA LEU A 8 16.01 18.88 11.37
C LEU A 8 16.09 18.25 9.98
N LEU A 9 17.20 17.54 9.72
CA LEU A 9 17.24 16.54 8.67
C LEU A 9 16.18 15.46 8.96
N PRO A 10 15.51 14.90 7.94
CA PRO A 10 14.65 13.73 8.14
C PRO A 10 15.45 12.67 8.89
N ALA A 11 14.88 12.02 9.90
CA ALA A 11 15.58 11.01 10.69
C ALA A 11 16.25 9.94 9.82
N ILE A 12 15.66 9.63 8.66
CA ILE A 12 16.19 8.74 7.63
C ILE A 12 17.48 9.29 6.99
N LEU A 13 17.53 10.58 6.67
CA LEU A 13 18.70 11.24 6.06
C LEU A 13 19.85 11.42 7.07
N TYR A 14 19.52 11.67 8.34
CA TYR A 14 20.51 11.72 9.42
C TYR A 14 21.08 10.33 9.71
N PHE A 15 20.24 9.30 9.69
CA PHE A 15 20.65 7.90 9.89
C PHE A 15 21.55 7.37 8.76
N LEU A 16 21.21 7.66 7.49
CA LEU A 16 22.05 7.35 6.33
C LEU A 16 23.40 8.10 6.37
N MET A 17 23.44 9.32 6.91
CA MET A 17 24.69 10.07 7.11
C MET A 17 25.61 9.44 8.16
N VAL A 18 25.06 8.86 9.24
CA VAL A 18 25.85 8.26 10.33
C VAL A 18 26.50 6.93 9.91
N LEU A 19 25.82 6.12 9.09
CA LEU A 19 26.34 4.86 8.57
C LEU A 19 27.54 5.03 7.61
N SER A 20 27.63 6.18 6.92
CA SER A 20 28.75 6.48 6.00
C SER A 20 30.10 6.71 6.71
N CYS A 21 30.11 6.91 8.03
CA CYS A 21 31.32 7.26 8.79
C CYS A 21 32.13 6.06 9.29
N ALA A 22 31.64 4.81 9.17
CA ALA A 22 32.34 3.62 9.60
C ALA A 22 32.96 2.91 8.38
N GLY A 23 34.19 3.31 8.03
CA GLY A 23 34.91 2.75 6.89
C GLY A 23 35.15 1.25 6.97
N GLN A 24 34.34 0.48 6.25
CA GLN A 24 34.69 -0.80 5.64
C GLN A 24 33.99 -0.94 4.28
N GLU A 25 34.74 -1.31 3.24
CA GLU A 25 34.17 -1.68 1.95
C GLU A 25 33.34 -2.96 2.07
N VAL A 26 32.02 -2.82 2.19
CA VAL A 26 31.04 -3.86 1.89
C VAL A 26 30.00 -3.24 0.98
N LYS A 27 29.70 -3.86 -0.16
CA LYS A 27 28.60 -3.47 -1.04
C LYS A 27 27.25 -3.86 -0.39
N VAL A 28 26.87 -3.19 0.69
CA VAL A 28 25.55 -3.36 1.31
C VAL A 28 24.53 -2.58 0.46
N GLY A 29 23.33 -3.15 0.27
CA GLY A 29 22.22 -2.47 -0.42
C GLY A 29 21.37 -1.69 0.57
N GLU A 30 20.70 -0.63 0.12
CA GLU A 30 19.84 0.24 0.94
C GLU A 30 18.80 -0.60 1.70
N ALA A 31 18.21 -1.60 1.05
CA ALA A 31 17.27 -2.53 1.66
C ALA A 31 17.84 -3.28 2.88
N GLU A 32 19.08 -3.75 2.79
CA GLU A 32 19.71 -4.56 3.83
C GLU A 32 20.14 -3.69 5.02
N GLU A 33 20.63 -2.48 4.77
CA GLU A 33 20.95 -1.50 5.82
C GLU A 33 19.71 -1.09 6.62
N LEU A 34 18.58 -0.86 5.93
CA LEU A 34 17.31 -0.53 6.58
C LEU A 34 16.79 -1.70 7.42
N LEU A 35 16.95 -2.95 6.97
CA LEU A 35 16.61 -4.12 7.77
C LEU A 35 17.53 -4.26 8.99
N GLU A 36 18.85 -4.14 8.81
CA GLU A 36 19.82 -4.21 9.91
C GLU A 36 19.56 -3.15 10.98
N ALA A 37 19.16 -1.95 10.57
CA ALA A 37 18.76 -0.90 11.50
C ALA A 37 17.62 -1.34 12.42
N LEU A 38 16.69 -2.17 11.91
CA LEU A 38 15.50 -2.68 12.57
C LEU A 38 15.72 -3.94 13.39
N LEU A 39 16.81 -4.66 13.13
CA LEU A 39 17.12 -5.88 13.84
C LEU A 39 17.52 -5.59 15.30
N PRO A 40 17.15 -6.47 16.23
CA PRO A 40 17.45 -6.29 17.64
C PRO A 40 18.95 -6.45 17.91
N ASP A 41 19.68 -5.34 18.00
CA ASP A 41 21.00 -5.31 18.63
C ASP A 41 20.84 -5.49 20.14
N ARG A 42 21.53 -6.48 20.74
CA ARG A 42 21.40 -6.82 22.17
C ARG A 42 21.71 -5.64 23.08
N GLU A 43 22.70 -4.84 22.74
CA GLU A 43 23.07 -3.68 23.57
C GLU A 43 21.99 -2.61 23.49
N ARG A 44 21.51 -2.32 22.28
CA ARG A 44 20.42 -1.37 22.04
C ARG A 44 19.10 -1.82 22.66
N VAL A 45 18.73 -3.10 22.55
CA VAL A 45 17.53 -3.64 23.22
C VAL A 45 17.65 -3.45 24.73
N ALA A 46 18.77 -3.81 25.34
CA ALA A 46 18.98 -3.64 26.78
C ALA A 46 18.94 -2.17 27.22
N GLU A 47 19.45 -1.26 26.40
CA GLU A 47 19.34 0.19 26.63
C GLU A 47 17.86 0.62 26.64
N PHE A 48 17.10 0.23 25.63
CA PHE A 48 15.70 0.61 25.51
C PHE A 48 14.79 -0.05 26.56
N GLU A 49 15.06 -1.30 26.96
CA GLU A 49 14.39 -1.95 28.08
C GLU A 49 14.61 -1.19 29.40
N ARG A 50 15.83 -0.71 29.64
CA ARG A 50 16.09 0.16 30.81
C ARG A 50 15.30 1.45 30.75
N LEU A 51 15.14 2.05 29.57
CA LEU A 51 14.28 3.23 29.41
C LEU A 51 12.82 2.90 29.73
N ILE A 52 12.31 1.73 29.31
CA ILE A 52 10.96 1.25 29.66
C ILE A 52 10.80 1.07 31.16
N GLU A 53 11.75 0.42 31.84
CA GLU A 53 11.73 0.29 33.30
C GLU A 53 11.74 1.65 34.00
N GLN A 54 12.55 2.59 33.50
CA GLN A 54 12.65 3.95 34.02
C GLN A 54 11.35 4.75 33.88
N LEU A 55 10.42 4.37 32.98
CA LEU A 55 9.08 4.97 32.92
C LEU A 55 8.29 4.76 34.21
N GLY A 56 8.66 3.80 35.06
CA GLY A 56 8.04 3.54 36.36
C GLY A 56 8.80 4.11 37.57
N SER A 57 9.97 4.75 37.38
CA SER A 57 10.81 5.22 38.50
C SER A 57 10.06 6.20 39.41
N GLU A 58 10.17 6.14 40.74
CA GLU A 58 9.56 7.16 41.63
C GLU A 58 10.09 8.59 41.40
N ARG A 59 11.27 8.73 40.77
CA ARG A 59 11.90 10.01 40.51
C ARG A 59 11.40 10.63 39.21
N PHE A 60 10.73 11.78 39.33
CA PHE A 60 10.17 12.51 38.18
C PHE A 60 11.17 12.76 37.05
N ARG A 61 12.43 13.14 37.36
CA ARG A 61 13.44 13.40 36.32
C ARG A 61 13.77 12.15 35.50
N GLU A 62 13.99 11.01 36.15
CA GLU A 62 14.33 9.75 35.47
C GLU A 62 13.20 9.32 34.52
N ARG A 63 11.94 9.41 34.98
CA ARG A 63 10.78 9.11 34.14
C ARG A 63 10.65 10.04 32.95
N LYS A 64 10.87 11.34 33.18
CA LYS A 64 10.79 12.36 32.14
C LYS A 64 11.87 12.18 31.08
N ASP A 65 13.11 11.97 31.51
CA ASP A 65 14.25 11.78 30.61
C ASP A 65 14.09 10.49 29.78
N ALA A 66 13.56 9.41 30.37
CA ALA A 66 13.25 8.18 29.65
C ALA A 66 12.15 8.39 28.60
N MET A 67 11.08 9.12 28.95
CA MET A 67 10.01 9.47 28.02
C MET A 67 10.54 10.29 26.83
N GLU A 68 11.35 11.31 27.09
CA GLU A 68 11.93 12.17 26.04
C GLU A 68 12.85 11.36 25.11
N GLN A 69 13.67 10.47 25.65
CA GLN A 69 14.55 9.60 24.85
C GLN A 69 13.76 8.63 23.98
N LEU A 70 12.72 7.97 24.52
CA LEU A 70 11.88 7.06 23.76
C LEU A 70 11.07 7.79 22.66
N LEU A 71 10.56 8.98 22.94
CA LEU A 71 9.85 9.80 21.95
C LEU A 71 10.78 10.36 20.87
N ALA A 72 12.02 10.69 21.21
CA ALA A 72 13.03 11.18 20.26
C ALA A 72 13.70 10.05 19.47
N ALA A 73 13.63 8.81 19.95
CA ALA A 73 14.28 7.67 19.32
C ALA A 73 13.83 7.53 17.86
N PRO A 74 14.76 7.61 16.89
CA PRO A 74 14.43 7.46 15.47
C PRO A 74 13.86 6.06 15.20
N LEU A 75 14.36 5.09 15.98
CA LEU A 75 13.91 3.73 15.95
C LEU A 75 13.98 3.11 17.35
N ILE A 76 12.88 2.48 17.74
CA ILE A 76 12.79 1.66 18.95
C ILE A 76 12.88 0.20 18.49
N PRO A 77 13.85 -0.59 19.01
CA PRO A 77 13.92 -2.02 18.74
C PRO A 77 12.57 -2.67 19.05
N ALA A 78 12.13 -3.56 18.20
CA ALA A 78 10.79 -4.10 18.38
C ALA A 78 10.72 -5.09 19.54
N GLY A 79 9.53 -5.19 20.15
CA GLY A 79 9.27 -6.00 21.34
C GLY A 79 9.47 -5.20 22.64
N VAL A 80 10.34 -4.19 22.64
CA VAL A 80 10.56 -3.27 23.76
C VAL A 80 9.25 -2.58 24.18
N LEU A 81 8.52 -2.03 23.20
CA LEU A 81 7.24 -1.38 23.51
C LEU A 81 6.19 -2.39 23.95
N ASP A 82 6.21 -3.62 23.43
CA ASP A 82 5.28 -4.66 23.83
C ASP A 82 5.52 -5.06 25.30
N HIS A 83 6.78 -5.23 25.72
CA HIS A 83 7.13 -5.44 27.13
C HIS A 83 6.62 -4.31 28.03
N GLY A 84 6.78 -3.05 27.61
CA GLY A 84 6.23 -1.92 28.34
C GLY A 84 4.70 -1.92 28.41
N LEU A 85 4.01 -2.34 27.34
CA LEU A 85 2.55 -2.47 27.29
C LEU A 85 2.02 -3.64 28.13
N GLU A 86 2.80 -4.71 28.27
CA GLU A 86 2.50 -5.92 29.03
C GLU A 86 2.97 -5.86 30.50
N SER A 87 3.78 -4.86 30.86
CA SER A 87 4.31 -4.66 32.22
C SER A 87 3.22 -4.77 33.28
N GLU A 88 3.51 -5.39 34.42
CA GLU A 88 2.56 -5.46 35.54
C GLU A 88 2.31 -4.08 36.18
N GLU A 89 3.24 -3.13 36.00
CA GLU A 89 3.15 -1.80 36.59
C GLU A 89 2.28 -0.85 35.75
N PRO A 90 1.15 -0.33 36.27
CA PRO A 90 0.24 0.51 35.51
C PRO A 90 0.88 1.76 34.92
N GLU A 91 1.85 2.36 35.63
CA GLU A 91 2.48 3.58 35.18
C GLU A 91 3.37 3.36 33.94
N ILE A 92 4.14 2.26 33.91
CA ILE A 92 4.92 1.84 32.74
C ILE A 92 3.99 1.59 31.56
N ARG A 93 2.90 0.83 31.75
CA ARG A 93 1.93 0.57 30.68
C ARG A 93 1.32 1.85 30.11
N ASN A 94 0.91 2.78 30.98
CA ASN A 94 0.26 4.02 30.56
C ASN A 94 1.21 4.93 29.76
N ARG A 95 2.46 5.09 30.21
CA ARG A 95 3.46 5.87 29.47
C ARG A 95 3.87 5.20 28.17
N THR A 96 3.99 3.88 28.16
CA THR A 96 4.29 3.13 26.94
C THR A 96 3.17 3.31 25.90
N ARG A 97 1.90 3.28 26.30
CA ARG A 97 0.78 3.62 25.41
C ARG A 97 0.88 5.04 24.86
N GLU A 98 1.33 5.99 25.66
CA GLU A 98 1.51 7.37 25.21
C GLU A 98 2.64 7.49 24.15
N ILE A 99 3.75 6.77 24.32
CA ILE A 99 4.83 6.69 23.33
C ILE A 99 4.31 6.09 22.01
N VAL A 100 3.53 5.00 22.09
CA VAL A 100 2.89 4.39 20.91
C VAL A 100 1.93 5.38 20.25
N ARG A 101 1.11 6.09 21.02
CA ARG A 101 0.15 7.10 20.52
C ARG A 101 0.84 8.24 19.80
N GLN A 102 2.00 8.68 20.28
CA GLN A 102 2.81 9.73 19.67
C GLN A 102 3.68 9.25 18.49
N GLY A 103 3.50 7.99 18.04
CA GLY A 103 4.08 7.51 16.79
C GLY A 103 5.38 6.72 16.94
N GLY A 104 5.80 6.33 18.15
CA GLY A 104 7.02 5.53 18.36
C GLY A 104 7.04 4.24 17.53
N ALA A 105 5.94 3.47 17.53
CA ALA A 105 5.80 2.25 16.72
C ALA A 105 5.65 2.52 15.21
N ARG A 106 5.00 3.64 14.84
CA ARG A 106 4.76 4.01 13.43
C ARG A 106 6.05 4.32 12.68
N ARG A 107 7.07 4.84 13.38
CA ARG A 107 8.39 5.09 12.76
C ARG A 107 9.08 3.79 12.36
N SER A 108 9.13 2.80 13.26
CA SER A 108 9.70 1.48 12.95
C SER A 108 8.95 0.79 11.80
N GLN A 109 7.62 0.89 11.79
CA GLN A 109 6.79 0.36 10.70
C GLN A 109 7.08 1.04 9.35
N ALA A 110 7.19 2.38 9.33
CA ALA A 110 7.48 3.13 8.11
C ALA A 110 8.86 2.78 7.53
N VAL A 111 9.89 2.68 8.37
CA VAL A 111 11.23 2.23 7.96
C VAL A 111 11.19 0.81 7.42
N PHE A 112 10.40 -0.07 8.05
CA PHE A 112 10.28 -1.45 7.61
C PHE A 112 9.57 -1.56 6.26
N GLU A 113 8.47 -0.85 6.05
CA GLU A 113 7.80 -0.81 4.75
C GLU A 113 8.71 -0.26 3.64
N GLU A 114 9.54 0.72 3.95
CA GLU A 114 10.54 1.22 3.00
C GLU A 114 11.60 0.17 2.68
N ALA A 115 12.11 -0.54 3.68
CA ALA A 115 13.01 -1.67 3.48
C ALA A 115 12.39 -2.73 2.55
N LEU A 116 11.11 -3.07 2.77
CA LEU A 116 10.37 -4.01 1.93
C LEU A 116 10.23 -3.53 0.47
N ARG A 117 9.96 -2.24 0.25
CA ARG A 117 9.91 -1.65 -1.10
C ARG A 117 11.29 -1.70 -1.77
N ALA A 118 12.34 -1.35 -1.03
CA ALA A 118 13.73 -1.39 -1.51
C ALA A 118 14.16 -2.81 -1.93
N ILE A 119 13.79 -3.86 -1.18
CA ILE A 119 14.08 -5.26 -1.55
C ILE A 119 13.55 -5.57 -2.96
N LEU A 120 12.34 -5.13 -3.28
CA LEU A 120 11.71 -5.38 -4.58
C LEU A 120 12.33 -4.53 -5.69
N GLN A 121 12.70 -3.29 -5.38
CA GLN A 121 13.33 -2.37 -6.33
C GLN A 121 14.74 -2.83 -6.71
N GLU A 122 15.51 -3.32 -5.74
CA GLU A 122 16.87 -3.83 -5.93
C GLU A 122 16.91 -5.30 -6.43
N ASP A 123 15.77 -5.99 -6.48
CA ASP A 123 15.65 -7.44 -6.77
C ASP A 123 16.57 -8.33 -5.90
N ARG A 124 16.70 -7.98 -4.61
CA ARG A 124 17.61 -8.65 -3.67
C ARG A 124 17.06 -10.00 -3.20
N LYS A 125 17.82 -11.07 -3.41
CA LYS A 125 17.55 -12.42 -2.88
C LYS A 125 18.23 -12.65 -1.53
N GLY A 126 17.74 -13.61 -0.75
CA GLY A 126 18.34 -14.08 0.49
C GLY A 126 18.02 -13.24 1.74
N LEU A 127 17.09 -12.28 1.65
CA LEU A 127 16.75 -11.39 2.78
C LEU A 127 15.52 -11.85 3.57
N LEU A 128 14.90 -12.99 3.22
CA LEU A 128 13.68 -13.45 3.88
C LEU A 128 13.89 -13.67 5.38
N GLY A 129 15.05 -14.20 5.77
CA GLY A 129 15.43 -14.37 7.18
C GLY A 129 15.34 -13.07 7.98
N LYS A 130 15.99 -12.01 7.49
CA LYS A 130 16.00 -10.69 8.13
C LYS A 130 14.61 -10.06 8.19
N VAL A 131 13.85 -10.16 7.09
CA VAL A 131 12.45 -9.69 7.06
C VAL A 131 11.62 -10.38 8.14
N VAL A 132 11.74 -11.71 8.27
CA VAL A 132 11.00 -12.46 9.29
C VAL A 132 11.48 -12.10 10.69
N GLU A 133 12.77 -11.88 10.89
CA GLU A 133 13.31 -11.49 12.19
C GLU A 133 12.79 -10.12 12.65
N VAL A 134 12.71 -9.13 11.74
CA VAL A 134 12.07 -7.83 12.01
C VAL A 134 10.58 -7.98 12.32
N MET A 135 9.87 -8.89 11.64
CA MET A 135 8.47 -9.18 11.98
C MET A 135 8.32 -9.88 13.34
N GLU A 136 9.22 -10.81 13.65
CA GLU A 136 9.23 -11.57 14.90
C GLU A 136 9.62 -10.69 16.09
N SER A 137 10.36 -9.61 15.87
CA SER A 137 10.61 -8.61 16.89
C SER A 137 9.38 -7.74 17.16
N GLY A 138 8.33 -7.76 16.33
CA GLY A 138 7.05 -7.07 16.60
C GLY A 138 6.76 -5.89 15.66
N VAL A 139 7.65 -5.58 14.71
CA VAL A 139 7.32 -4.61 13.66
C VAL A 139 6.35 -5.23 12.67
N THR A 140 5.12 -4.73 12.63
CA THR A 140 4.08 -5.23 11.72
C THR A 140 4.17 -4.57 10.35
N VAL A 141 3.84 -5.32 9.30
CA VAL A 141 3.62 -4.78 7.95
C VAL A 141 2.14 -4.47 7.78
N GLY A 142 1.78 -3.25 7.38
CA GLY A 142 0.39 -2.91 7.08
C GLY A 142 -0.10 -3.53 5.77
N ASP A 143 0.76 -3.54 4.76
CA ASP A 143 0.46 -4.10 3.44
C ASP A 143 0.82 -5.60 3.32
N SER A 144 -0.19 -6.45 3.48
CA SER A 144 -0.05 -7.90 3.31
C SER A 144 0.34 -8.33 1.88
N ALA A 145 -0.02 -7.56 0.85
CA ALA A 145 0.37 -7.86 -0.53
C ALA A 145 1.86 -7.54 -0.77
N LEU A 146 2.35 -6.43 -0.24
CA LEU A 146 3.78 -6.08 -0.24
C LEU A 146 4.60 -7.18 0.45
N ALA A 147 4.21 -7.60 1.66
CA ALA A 147 4.90 -8.65 2.39
C ALA A 147 4.99 -9.97 1.59
N ALA A 148 3.88 -10.39 0.97
CA ALA A 148 3.86 -11.59 0.13
C ALA A 148 4.74 -11.46 -1.12
N ARG A 149 4.76 -10.28 -1.76
CA ARG A 149 5.63 -10.01 -2.91
C ARG A 149 7.11 -10.03 -2.50
N VAL A 150 7.46 -9.45 -1.36
CA VAL A 150 8.82 -9.52 -0.81
C VAL A 150 9.22 -10.97 -0.56
N ALA A 151 8.36 -11.77 0.08
CA ALA A 151 8.65 -13.18 0.31
C ALA A 151 8.93 -13.94 -1.00
N ALA A 152 8.10 -13.77 -2.03
CA ALA A 152 8.37 -14.35 -3.35
C ALA A 152 9.61 -13.76 -4.03
N GLY A 153 9.86 -12.46 -3.82
CA GLY A 153 10.96 -11.72 -4.42
C GLY A 153 12.32 -12.08 -3.84
N THR A 154 12.40 -12.47 -2.56
CA THR A 154 13.69 -12.66 -1.88
C THR A 154 13.98 -14.10 -1.46
N VAL A 155 12.99 -14.99 -1.45
CA VAL A 155 13.16 -16.40 -1.05
C VAL A 155 14.26 -17.11 -1.85
N VAL A 156 15.06 -17.91 -1.15
CA VAL A 156 16.06 -18.83 -1.73
C VAL A 156 15.79 -20.27 -1.28
N GLU A 157 16.44 -21.26 -1.91
CA GLU A 157 16.23 -22.68 -1.61
C GLU A 157 16.44 -23.06 -0.13
N GLY A 158 17.32 -22.34 0.57
CA GLY A 158 17.60 -22.55 2.00
C GLY A 158 16.47 -22.13 2.95
N ASP A 159 15.48 -21.38 2.47
CA ASP A 159 14.41 -20.81 3.30
C ASP A 159 13.24 -21.77 3.53
N LEU A 160 13.32 -23.03 3.11
CA LEU A 160 12.21 -23.97 3.23
C LEU A 160 11.68 -24.09 4.68
N ALA A 161 12.59 -24.28 5.64
CA ALA A 161 12.24 -24.39 7.06
C ALA A 161 11.65 -23.07 7.60
N LEU A 162 12.13 -21.93 7.09
CA LEU A 162 11.62 -20.61 7.45
C LEU A 162 10.17 -20.43 6.98
N LEU A 163 9.87 -20.82 5.74
CA LEU A 163 8.50 -20.77 5.19
C LEU A 163 7.55 -21.73 5.91
N GLU A 164 8.02 -22.92 6.31
CA GLU A 164 7.22 -23.86 7.12
C GLU A 164 6.87 -23.27 8.48
N ARG A 165 7.83 -22.59 9.13
CA ARG A 165 7.59 -21.85 10.36
C ARG A 165 6.54 -20.75 10.14
N LEU A 166 6.65 -19.97 9.07
CA LEU A 166 5.68 -18.92 8.73
C LEU A 166 4.28 -19.46 8.48
N ALA A 167 4.16 -20.60 7.80
CA ALA A 167 2.87 -21.25 7.52
C ALA A 167 2.14 -21.70 8.81
N GLY A 168 2.88 -22.00 9.88
CA GLY A 168 2.32 -22.36 11.19
C GLY A 168 2.00 -21.18 12.11
N ARG A 169 2.28 -19.92 11.72
CA ARG A 169 2.05 -18.76 12.58
C ARG A 169 0.56 -18.35 12.60
N LYS A 170 0.13 -17.73 13.70
CA LYS A 170 -1.21 -17.12 13.84
C LYS A 170 -1.44 -15.94 12.88
N SER A 171 -0.38 -15.26 12.46
CA SER A 171 -0.47 -14.11 11.53
C SER A 171 -0.84 -14.57 10.12
N ALA A 172 -1.98 -14.09 9.60
CA ALA A 172 -2.38 -14.34 8.22
C ALA A 172 -1.37 -13.77 7.21
N ILE A 173 -0.70 -12.65 7.54
CA ILE A 173 0.36 -12.06 6.70
C ILE A 173 1.52 -13.04 6.56
N ALA A 174 1.99 -13.63 7.66
CA ALA A 174 3.05 -14.63 7.66
C ALA A 174 2.67 -15.86 6.82
N ARG A 175 1.44 -16.37 6.96
CA ARG A 175 0.96 -17.51 6.16
C ARG A 175 0.83 -17.16 4.66
N ARG A 176 0.45 -15.93 4.32
CA ARG A 176 0.46 -15.45 2.92
C ARG A 176 1.88 -15.33 2.35
N MET A 177 2.85 -14.90 3.15
CA MET A 177 4.28 -14.92 2.78
C MET A 177 4.76 -16.36 2.54
N ALA A 178 4.39 -17.29 3.41
CA ALA A 178 4.70 -18.71 3.25
C ALA A 178 4.12 -19.28 1.95
N ALA A 179 2.86 -18.96 1.62
CA ALA A 179 2.25 -19.36 0.35
C ALA A 179 2.98 -18.75 -0.86
N ALA A 180 3.42 -17.49 -0.76
CA ALA A 180 4.11 -16.82 -1.84
C ALA A 180 5.53 -17.37 -2.08
N GLY A 181 6.30 -17.58 -1.01
CA GLY A 181 7.62 -18.23 -1.10
C GLY A 181 7.51 -19.70 -1.53
N GLY A 182 6.49 -20.42 -1.06
CA GLY A 182 6.24 -21.81 -1.43
C GLY A 182 5.99 -22.00 -2.93
N GLU A 183 5.32 -21.05 -3.60
CA GLU A 183 5.17 -21.07 -5.07
C GLU A 183 6.53 -20.97 -5.77
N VAL A 184 7.41 -20.09 -5.30
CA VAL A 184 8.75 -19.87 -5.88
C VAL A 184 9.65 -21.08 -5.68
N LEU A 185 9.55 -21.75 -4.53
CA LEU A 185 10.27 -23.02 -4.27
C LEU A 185 9.75 -24.20 -5.09
N GLY A 186 8.67 -24.02 -5.85
CA GLY A 186 8.13 -25.02 -6.77
C GLY A 186 7.79 -26.34 -6.06
N PRO A 187 8.28 -27.51 -6.54
CA PRO A 187 7.99 -28.80 -5.94
C PRO A 187 8.31 -28.89 -4.44
N ARG A 188 9.36 -28.19 -3.96
CA ARG A 188 9.73 -28.21 -2.53
C ARG A 188 8.71 -27.48 -1.65
N GLY A 189 8.04 -26.45 -2.19
CA GLY A 189 7.03 -25.69 -1.48
C GLY A 189 5.63 -26.32 -1.46
N VAL A 190 5.37 -27.35 -2.27
CA VAL A 190 4.03 -27.98 -2.40
C VAL A 190 3.47 -28.44 -1.05
N ARG A 191 4.31 -28.94 -0.13
CA ARG A 191 3.87 -29.35 1.21
C ARG A 191 3.29 -28.19 2.02
N ILE A 192 3.97 -27.04 2.01
CA ILE A 192 3.52 -25.80 2.64
C ILE A 192 2.20 -25.35 2.04
N LEU A 193 2.11 -25.33 0.71
CA LEU A 193 0.90 -24.85 0.03
C LEU A 193 -0.31 -25.74 0.34
N ARG A 194 -0.12 -27.06 0.39
CA ARG A 194 -1.19 -28.00 0.74
C ARG A 194 -1.69 -27.80 2.16
N SER A 195 -0.83 -27.52 3.14
CA SER A 195 -1.29 -27.23 4.50
C SER A 195 -2.15 -25.97 4.56
N LEU A 196 -1.88 -24.99 3.68
CA LEU A 196 -2.60 -23.72 3.62
C LEU A 196 -3.92 -23.77 2.83
N LEU A 197 -4.24 -24.87 2.14
CA LEU A 197 -5.56 -25.04 1.49
C LEU A 197 -6.72 -25.17 2.49
N LYS A 198 -6.42 -25.50 3.75
CA LYS A 198 -7.38 -25.66 4.84
C LYS A 198 -7.35 -24.49 5.82
N ASP A 199 -6.68 -23.40 5.46
CA ASP A 199 -6.58 -22.21 6.31
C ASP A 199 -7.96 -21.61 6.59
N GLU A 200 -8.15 -21.11 7.80
CA GLU A 200 -9.36 -20.39 8.21
C GLU A 200 -9.46 -19.02 7.52
N ASP A 201 -8.32 -18.42 7.18
CA ASP A 201 -8.27 -17.16 6.46
C ASP A 201 -8.47 -17.40 4.95
N SER A 202 -9.59 -16.88 4.45
CA SER A 202 -9.99 -17.01 3.05
C SER A 202 -8.93 -16.49 2.06
N ALA A 203 -8.21 -15.41 2.41
CA ALA A 203 -7.17 -14.84 1.56
C ALA A 203 -5.90 -15.69 1.54
N VAL A 204 -5.54 -16.33 2.67
CA VAL A 204 -4.46 -17.33 2.72
C VAL A 204 -4.81 -18.54 1.86
N LYS A 205 -6.02 -19.10 2.02
CA LYS A 205 -6.51 -20.23 1.24
C LYS A 205 -6.52 -19.93 -0.27
N LEU A 206 -6.98 -18.73 -0.66
CA LEU A 206 -6.99 -18.29 -2.06
C LEU A 206 -5.57 -18.15 -2.62
N ARG A 207 -4.62 -17.61 -1.84
CA ARG A 207 -3.23 -17.49 -2.29
C ARG A 207 -2.58 -18.86 -2.50
N ALA A 208 -2.83 -19.80 -1.60
CA ALA A 208 -2.32 -21.17 -1.68
C ALA A 208 -2.94 -21.97 -2.83
N SER A 209 -4.25 -21.81 -3.09
CA SER A 209 -4.92 -22.46 -4.22
C SER A 209 -4.37 -21.99 -5.56
N ILE A 210 -4.16 -20.67 -5.71
CA ILE A 210 -3.51 -20.07 -6.88
C ILE A 210 -2.08 -20.60 -7.05
N ALA A 211 -1.27 -20.59 -5.98
CA ALA A 211 0.11 -21.08 -6.03
C ALA A 211 0.18 -22.54 -6.48
N LEU A 212 -0.65 -23.41 -5.90
CA LEU A 212 -0.70 -24.82 -6.30
C LEU A 212 -1.16 -25.01 -7.74
N ALA A 213 -2.17 -24.26 -8.18
CA ALA A 213 -2.64 -24.33 -9.56
C ALA A 213 -1.56 -23.87 -10.55
N ASN A 214 -0.80 -22.83 -10.22
CA ASN A 214 0.34 -22.35 -11.01
C ASN A 214 1.51 -23.35 -11.08
N LEU A 215 1.61 -24.23 -10.10
CA LEU A 215 2.51 -25.38 -10.08
C LEU A 215 1.92 -26.63 -10.77
N GLY A 216 0.77 -26.52 -11.42
CA GLY A 216 0.12 -27.60 -12.15
C GLY A 216 -0.74 -28.53 -11.29
N SER A 217 -0.99 -28.20 -10.02
CA SER A 217 -1.80 -29.03 -9.14
C SER A 217 -3.30 -28.83 -9.39
N LEU A 218 -3.98 -29.90 -9.82
CA LEU A 218 -5.45 -29.93 -9.92
C LEU A 218 -6.14 -29.73 -8.57
N GLU A 219 -5.50 -30.11 -7.47
CA GLU A 219 -6.01 -29.82 -6.13
C GLU A 219 -6.15 -28.30 -5.91
N GLY A 220 -5.12 -27.53 -6.31
CA GLY A 220 -5.16 -26.07 -6.27
C GLY A 220 -6.25 -25.48 -7.15
N ALA A 221 -6.38 -25.96 -8.39
CA ALA A 221 -7.43 -25.50 -9.31
C ALA A 221 -8.84 -25.85 -8.80
N ARG A 222 -9.05 -27.02 -8.20
CA ARG A 222 -10.32 -27.43 -7.60
C ARG A 222 -10.69 -26.54 -6.41
N THR A 223 -9.74 -26.27 -5.52
CA THR A 223 -9.96 -25.32 -4.42
C THR A 223 -10.22 -23.91 -4.93
N LEU A 224 -9.57 -23.49 -6.03
CA LEU A 224 -9.88 -22.23 -6.69
C LEU A 224 -11.33 -22.20 -7.22
N GLY A 225 -11.83 -23.33 -7.74
CA GLY A 225 -13.24 -23.50 -8.13
C GLY A 225 -14.24 -23.30 -7.00
N GLU A 226 -13.90 -23.63 -5.75
CA GLU A 226 -14.76 -23.39 -4.58
C GLU A 226 -15.03 -21.90 -4.38
N PHE A 227 -14.05 -21.03 -4.67
CA PHE A 227 -14.19 -19.58 -4.52
C PHE A 227 -15.19 -18.95 -5.49
N LEU A 228 -15.62 -19.66 -6.54
CA LEU A 228 -16.72 -19.22 -7.41
C LEU A 228 -18.07 -19.12 -6.66
N PHE A 229 -18.20 -19.78 -5.50
CA PHE A 229 -19.38 -19.69 -4.64
C PHE A 229 -19.24 -18.65 -3.52
N SER A 230 -18.09 -17.97 -3.41
CA SER A 230 -17.84 -17.01 -2.33
C SER A 230 -18.84 -15.84 -2.34
N SER A 231 -19.21 -15.36 -1.16
CA SER A 231 -19.95 -14.10 -1.01
C SER A 231 -19.09 -12.89 -1.36
N ASN A 232 -17.77 -13.00 -1.31
CA ASN A 232 -16.81 -11.94 -1.65
C ASN A 232 -16.57 -11.86 -3.16
N ALA A 233 -16.90 -10.72 -3.76
CA ALA A 233 -16.73 -10.50 -5.21
C ALA A 233 -15.27 -10.57 -5.67
N SER A 234 -14.30 -10.21 -4.83
CA SER A 234 -12.87 -10.22 -5.21
C SER A 234 -12.38 -11.64 -5.39
N GLU A 235 -12.79 -12.51 -4.47
CA GLU A 235 -12.43 -13.92 -4.49
C GLU A 235 -13.04 -14.62 -5.70
N ARG A 236 -14.34 -14.37 -5.97
CA ARG A 236 -15.02 -14.87 -7.17
C ARG A 236 -14.30 -14.43 -8.45
N MET A 237 -13.94 -13.15 -8.54
CA MET A 237 -13.28 -12.58 -9.71
C MET A 237 -11.90 -13.22 -9.93
N LYS A 238 -11.07 -13.27 -8.89
CA LYS A 238 -9.74 -13.91 -8.94
C LYS A 238 -9.83 -15.38 -9.32
N ALA A 239 -10.79 -16.11 -8.74
CA ALA A 239 -11.02 -17.51 -9.05
C ALA A 239 -11.44 -17.72 -10.50
N TRP A 240 -12.44 -16.96 -10.96
CA TRP A 240 -12.95 -17.06 -12.32
C TRP A 240 -11.89 -16.76 -13.37
N LYS A 241 -11.20 -15.60 -13.26
CA LYS A 241 -10.11 -15.26 -14.18
C LYS A 241 -8.96 -16.25 -14.11
N GLY A 242 -8.59 -16.67 -12.90
CA GLY A 242 -7.52 -17.64 -12.69
C GLY A 242 -7.84 -18.96 -13.39
N LEU A 243 -9.06 -19.49 -13.24
CA LEU A 243 -9.49 -20.72 -13.90
C LEU A 243 -9.53 -20.58 -15.42
N ARG A 244 -10.00 -19.44 -15.96
CA ARG A 244 -9.93 -19.17 -17.40
C ARG A 244 -8.49 -19.19 -17.89
N SER A 245 -7.57 -18.51 -17.19
CA SER A 245 -6.15 -18.48 -17.56
C SER A 245 -5.50 -19.87 -17.50
N LEU A 246 -5.77 -20.62 -16.42
CA LEU A 246 -5.20 -21.96 -16.22
C LEU A 246 -5.67 -22.97 -17.26
N THR A 247 -6.93 -22.87 -17.71
CA THR A 247 -7.61 -23.94 -18.46
C THR A 247 -7.93 -23.56 -19.91
N GLY A 248 -7.96 -22.28 -20.25
CA GLY A 248 -8.45 -21.77 -21.54
C GLY A 248 -9.95 -22.00 -21.76
N ARG A 249 -10.71 -22.37 -20.72
CA ARG A 249 -12.14 -22.68 -20.80
C ARG A 249 -13.01 -21.56 -20.25
N GLU A 250 -14.27 -21.57 -20.65
CA GLU A 250 -15.28 -20.63 -20.18
C GLU A 250 -16.64 -21.35 -20.04
N PHE A 251 -17.37 -21.03 -18.97
CA PHE A 251 -18.66 -21.67 -18.65
C PHE A 251 -19.76 -20.65 -18.33
N GLY A 252 -19.69 -19.45 -18.93
CA GLY A 252 -20.68 -18.39 -18.77
C GLY A 252 -20.80 -17.88 -17.33
N TYR A 253 -19.68 -17.82 -16.62
CA TYR A 253 -19.61 -17.29 -15.26
C TYR A 253 -19.29 -15.80 -15.32
N ASN A 254 -19.98 -14.97 -14.54
CA ASN A 254 -19.62 -13.58 -14.29
C ASN A 254 -19.62 -13.34 -12.77
N ALA A 255 -18.55 -12.76 -12.23
CA ALA A 255 -18.41 -12.58 -10.77
C ALA A 255 -19.44 -11.60 -10.17
N LEU A 256 -20.03 -10.72 -10.98
CA LEU A 256 -20.98 -9.68 -10.58
C LEU A 256 -22.46 -10.06 -10.79
N ASP A 257 -22.73 -11.15 -11.53
CA ASP A 257 -24.08 -11.67 -11.76
C ASP A 257 -24.81 -12.02 -10.46
N SER A 258 -26.14 -12.17 -10.45
CA SER A 258 -26.85 -12.59 -9.23
C SER A 258 -26.41 -13.97 -8.71
N ALA A 259 -26.56 -14.22 -7.40
CA ALA A 259 -26.11 -15.48 -6.77
C ALA A 259 -26.66 -16.74 -7.46
N ASN A 260 -27.92 -16.71 -7.90
CA ASN A 260 -28.55 -17.82 -8.61
C ASN A 260 -27.89 -18.09 -9.96
N LYS A 261 -27.66 -17.04 -10.78
CA LYS A 261 -26.98 -17.17 -12.08
C LYS A 261 -25.55 -17.69 -11.92
N ARG A 262 -24.81 -17.12 -10.96
CA ARG A 262 -23.42 -17.55 -10.68
C ARG A 262 -23.35 -19.01 -10.25
N ARG A 263 -24.32 -19.48 -9.46
CA ARG A 263 -24.32 -20.85 -8.91
C ARG A 263 -24.33 -21.90 -10.02
N GLU A 264 -25.15 -21.73 -11.05
CA GLU A 264 -25.21 -22.68 -12.18
C GLU A 264 -23.88 -22.74 -12.95
N ALA A 265 -23.28 -21.58 -13.22
CA ALA A 265 -21.99 -21.49 -13.89
C ALA A 265 -20.84 -22.04 -13.02
N ALA A 266 -20.87 -21.80 -11.72
CA ALA A 266 -19.91 -22.34 -10.76
C ALA A 266 -19.98 -23.88 -10.69
N ILE A 267 -21.19 -24.46 -10.73
CA ILE A 267 -21.37 -25.92 -10.79
C ILE A 267 -20.69 -26.48 -12.04
N ARG A 268 -20.92 -25.89 -13.22
CA ARG A 268 -20.25 -26.33 -14.46
C ARG A 268 -18.72 -26.29 -14.35
N TRP A 269 -18.17 -25.22 -13.78
CA TRP A 269 -16.75 -25.13 -13.48
C TRP A 269 -16.26 -26.26 -12.55
N THR A 270 -16.96 -26.50 -11.45
CA THR A 270 -16.54 -27.55 -10.50
C THR A 270 -16.66 -28.95 -11.07
N GLU A 271 -17.68 -29.25 -11.88
CA GLU A 271 -17.81 -30.54 -12.58
C GLU A 271 -16.69 -30.73 -13.60
N PHE A 272 -16.37 -29.69 -14.38
CA PHE A 272 -15.24 -29.74 -15.30
C PHE A 272 -13.92 -30.05 -14.57
N LEU A 273 -13.66 -29.40 -13.43
CA LEU A 273 -12.43 -29.59 -12.65
C LEU A 273 -12.34 -30.96 -11.96
N LYS A 274 -13.44 -31.72 -11.83
CA LYS A 274 -13.40 -33.10 -11.33
C LYS A 274 -12.81 -34.08 -12.36
N GLY A 275 -12.90 -33.76 -13.65
CA GLY A 275 -12.35 -34.58 -14.72
C GLY A 275 -10.81 -34.53 -14.82
N GLU A 276 -10.28 -35.18 -15.86
CA GLU A 276 -8.87 -35.07 -16.25
C GLU A 276 -8.63 -33.76 -16.99
N VAL A 277 -8.17 -32.75 -16.24
CA VAL A 277 -7.88 -31.41 -16.78
C VAL A 277 -6.36 -31.21 -16.84
N VAL A 278 -5.88 -30.65 -17.95
CA VAL A 278 -4.51 -30.19 -18.09
C VAL A 278 -4.49 -28.68 -17.84
N LEU A 279 -3.72 -28.24 -16.85
CA LEU A 279 -3.50 -26.82 -16.58
C LEU A 279 -2.35 -26.34 -17.47
N VAL A 280 -2.66 -25.46 -18.42
CA VAL A 280 -1.73 -25.01 -19.48
C VAL A 280 -1.25 -23.57 -19.28
N GLY A 281 -1.99 -22.77 -18.51
CA GLY A 281 -1.63 -21.39 -18.19
C GLY A 281 -1.20 -21.20 -16.74
N LYS A 282 -1.10 -19.94 -16.32
CA LYS A 282 -0.88 -19.54 -14.93
C LYS A 282 -1.85 -18.42 -14.57
N VAL A 283 -2.30 -18.40 -13.33
CA VAL A 283 -2.94 -17.22 -12.75
C VAL A 283 -1.86 -16.15 -12.59
N GLU A 284 -1.93 -15.11 -13.41
CA GLU A 284 -1.01 -13.99 -13.27
C GLU A 284 -1.35 -13.20 -11.99
N GLN A 285 -0.31 -12.82 -11.24
CA GLN A 285 -0.48 -11.77 -10.24
C GLN A 285 -0.71 -10.46 -10.96
N LEU A 286 -1.76 -9.72 -10.56
CA LEU A 286 -2.01 -8.37 -11.05
C LEU A 286 -0.75 -7.55 -10.77
N LYS A 287 -0.06 -7.13 -11.84
CA LYS A 287 1.13 -6.30 -11.72
C LYS A 287 0.68 -4.87 -11.45
N SER A 288 1.33 -4.23 -10.49
CA SER A 288 1.22 -2.79 -10.34
C SER A 288 1.78 -2.11 -11.59
N ILE A 289 0.96 -1.29 -12.22
CA ILE A 289 1.30 -0.40 -13.32
C ILE A 289 1.91 0.86 -12.70
N GLN A 290 3.16 1.16 -13.04
CA GLN A 290 3.76 2.45 -12.69
C GLN A 290 3.20 3.51 -13.64
N LEU A 291 2.27 4.33 -13.16
CA LEU A 291 1.70 5.42 -13.95
C LEU A 291 2.73 6.53 -14.16
N PHE A 292 3.61 6.77 -13.19
CA PHE A 292 4.76 7.65 -13.37
C PHE A 292 6.05 6.83 -13.39
N ASN A 293 6.84 6.98 -14.46
CA ASN A 293 8.04 6.20 -14.70
C ASN A 293 9.32 6.77 -14.05
N GLY A 294 9.21 7.91 -13.34
CA GLY A 294 10.34 8.59 -12.70
C GLY A 294 11.29 9.31 -13.66
N LYS A 295 10.97 9.40 -14.95
CA LYS A 295 11.86 9.95 -16.00
C LYS A 295 11.21 11.04 -16.82
N ASP A 296 9.97 10.83 -17.25
CA ASP A 296 9.24 11.73 -18.14
C ASP A 296 7.72 11.58 -17.96
N LEU A 297 6.95 12.27 -18.80
CA LEU A 297 5.48 12.28 -18.78
C LEU A 297 4.86 11.20 -19.68
N THR A 298 5.60 10.16 -20.07
CA THR A 298 5.02 9.04 -20.84
C THR A 298 3.84 8.46 -20.09
N GLY A 299 2.70 8.30 -20.78
CA GLY A 299 1.43 7.86 -20.19
C GLY A 299 0.54 9.01 -19.70
N TRP A 300 1.01 10.25 -19.75
CA TRP A 300 0.26 11.44 -19.34
C TRP A 300 0.11 12.45 -20.48
N THR A 301 -1.01 13.15 -20.49
CA THR A 301 -1.25 14.32 -21.34
C THR A 301 -1.57 15.53 -20.47
N HIS A 302 -0.96 16.66 -20.78
CA HIS A 302 -1.17 17.93 -20.08
C HIS A 302 -2.34 18.71 -20.67
N TYR A 303 -3.25 19.16 -19.80
CA TYR A 303 -4.45 19.90 -20.17
C TYR A 303 -4.55 21.23 -19.43
N ARG A 304 -4.66 22.33 -20.17
CA ARG A 304 -4.98 23.65 -19.62
C ARG A 304 -6.36 24.06 -20.07
N ARG A 305 -7.25 24.32 -19.11
CA ARG A 305 -8.63 24.71 -19.39
C ARG A 305 -9.35 23.72 -20.34
N GLY A 306 -9.11 22.42 -20.15
CA GLY A 306 -9.75 21.34 -20.88
C GLY A 306 -9.21 21.12 -22.30
N LYS A 307 -8.11 21.79 -22.66
CA LYS A 307 -7.43 21.63 -23.95
C LYS A 307 -6.02 21.11 -23.74
N VAL A 308 -5.57 20.23 -24.63
CA VAL A 308 -4.18 19.74 -24.63
C VAL A 308 -3.25 20.94 -24.80
N VAL A 309 -2.23 21.03 -23.96
CA VAL A 309 -1.21 22.07 -24.04
C VAL A 309 -0.23 21.74 -25.16
N ALA A 310 0.13 22.74 -25.97
CA ALA A 310 1.03 22.54 -27.09
C ALA A 310 2.47 22.22 -26.62
N PRO A 311 3.24 21.46 -27.42
CA PRO A 311 4.66 21.23 -27.13
C PRO A 311 5.44 22.54 -26.93
N GLY A 312 6.34 22.57 -25.96
CA GLY A 312 7.23 23.73 -25.69
C GLY A 312 6.66 24.80 -24.76
N GLU A 313 5.38 24.72 -24.38
CA GLU A 313 4.84 25.56 -23.31
C GLU A 313 5.30 25.08 -21.92
N LYS A 314 5.41 26.02 -20.96
CA LYS A 314 5.71 25.66 -19.57
C LYS A 314 4.63 24.72 -19.03
N THR A 315 5.09 23.58 -18.53
CA THR A 315 4.27 22.49 -17.99
C THR A 315 4.98 21.87 -16.78
N TRP A 316 4.39 20.80 -16.27
CA TRP A 316 4.97 19.88 -15.29
C TRP A 316 6.35 19.40 -15.74
N SER A 317 7.27 19.27 -14.80
CA SER A 317 8.64 18.82 -15.05
C SER A 317 8.98 17.60 -14.22
N VAL A 318 10.03 16.89 -14.63
CA VAL A 318 10.61 15.81 -13.83
C VAL A 318 11.97 16.29 -13.32
N GLU A 319 12.13 16.30 -12.00
CA GLU A 319 13.37 16.68 -11.31
C GLU A 319 13.84 15.47 -10.51
N GLY A 320 14.86 14.77 -11.02
CA GLY A 320 15.22 13.44 -10.51
C GLY A 320 14.11 12.43 -10.78
N ALA A 321 13.69 11.68 -9.75
CA ALA A 321 12.54 10.76 -9.83
C ALA A 321 11.24 11.39 -9.29
N THR A 322 11.17 12.72 -9.23
CA THR A 322 10.03 13.48 -8.71
C THR A 322 9.32 14.22 -9.84
N LEU A 323 8.01 14.06 -9.92
CA LEU A 323 7.14 14.85 -10.80
C LEU A 323 6.78 16.17 -10.10
N VAL A 324 7.10 17.29 -10.75
CA VAL A 324 6.95 18.64 -10.21
C VAL A 324 5.82 19.37 -10.94
N CYS A 325 4.78 19.69 -10.18
CA CYS A 325 3.78 20.68 -10.55
C CYS A 325 4.34 22.08 -10.27
N PRO A 326 4.46 22.98 -11.27
CA PRO A 326 5.09 24.28 -11.05
C PRO A 326 4.14 25.32 -10.43
N GLY A 327 2.84 25.00 -10.33
CA GLY A 327 1.76 25.92 -9.94
C GLY A 327 1.56 27.09 -10.91
N LYS A 328 0.65 28.01 -10.55
CA LYS A 328 0.32 29.26 -11.27
C LYS A 328 -0.39 29.08 -12.63
N GLY A 329 -1.20 28.05 -12.78
CA GLY A 329 -2.07 27.80 -13.92
C GLY A 329 -1.51 27.05 -15.13
N PRO A 330 -0.41 26.25 -15.10
CA PRO A 330 -0.07 25.39 -16.24
C PRO A 330 -1.18 24.44 -16.65
N GLY A 331 -2.07 23.97 -15.77
CA GLY A 331 -3.10 22.97 -16.06
C GLY A 331 -2.79 21.58 -15.51
N ASP A 332 -3.77 20.66 -15.59
CA ASP A 332 -3.73 19.33 -14.98
C ASP A 332 -3.01 18.30 -15.86
N LEU A 333 -2.48 17.25 -15.26
CA LEU A 333 -2.07 16.03 -15.98
C LEU A 333 -3.18 14.98 -15.92
N ARG A 334 -3.38 14.27 -17.03
CA ARG A 334 -4.35 13.17 -17.13
C ARG A 334 -3.69 11.94 -17.70
N THR A 335 -4.06 10.77 -17.19
CA THR A 335 -3.64 9.51 -17.81
C THR A 335 -4.17 9.44 -19.25
N ASN A 336 -3.38 8.84 -20.14
CA ASN A 336 -3.81 8.56 -21.51
C ASN A 336 -4.84 7.44 -21.54
N ASP A 337 -4.69 6.48 -20.62
CA ASP A 337 -5.58 5.33 -20.45
C ASP A 337 -6.67 5.60 -19.40
N GLU A 338 -7.73 4.80 -19.47
CA GLU A 338 -8.85 4.79 -18.54
C GLU A 338 -8.79 3.53 -17.69
N PHE A 339 -9.16 3.66 -16.42
CA PHE A 339 -9.13 2.60 -15.42
C PHE A 339 -10.47 2.55 -14.68
N GLU A 340 -10.90 1.38 -14.27
CA GLU A 340 -12.17 1.19 -13.54
C GLU A 340 -11.89 0.74 -12.10
N ASP A 341 -11.64 -0.55 -11.91
CA ASP A 341 -11.40 -1.16 -10.61
C ASP A 341 -9.90 -1.23 -10.34
N TYR A 342 -9.41 -0.43 -9.39
CA TYR A 342 -8.00 -0.36 -9.05
C TYR A 342 -7.72 0.11 -7.62
N VAL A 343 -6.51 -0.16 -7.15
CA VAL A 343 -5.90 0.54 -6.03
C VAL A 343 -4.84 1.49 -6.59
N LEU A 344 -5.04 2.78 -6.42
CA LEU A 344 -4.09 3.83 -6.80
C LEU A 344 -3.32 4.26 -5.54
N VAL A 345 -2.01 4.33 -5.63
CA VAL A 345 -1.13 4.91 -4.61
C VAL A 345 -0.43 6.11 -5.23
N VAL A 346 -0.44 7.23 -4.51
CA VAL A 346 0.21 8.48 -4.89
C VAL A 346 0.97 9.00 -3.67
N SER A 347 2.29 9.11 -3.78
CA SER A 347 3.10 9.81 -2.79
C SER A 347 3.23 11.27 -3.19
N TYR A 348 2.94 12.19 -2.28
CA TYR A 348 2.88 13.62 -2.57
C TYR A 348 3.56 14.47 -1.49
N ARG A 349 4.02 15.67 -1.87
CA ARG A 349 4.68 16.61 -0.96
C ARG A 349 4.27 18.05 -1.24
N ALA A 350 3.75 18.71 -0.21
CA ALA A 350 3.47 20.13 -0.17
C ALA A 350 4.63 20.87 0.51
N ALA A 351 5.39 21.68 -0.22
CA ALA A 351 6.57 22.37 0.33
C ALA A 351 6.23 23.60 1.17
N GLU A 352 5.08 24.23 0.92
CA GLU A 352 4.72 25.55 1.48
C GLU A 352 3.30 25.56 2.07
N PRO A 353 3.03 26.41 3.08
CA PRO A 353 1.68 26.56 3.64
C PRO A 353 0.68 27.01 2.57
N GLY A 354 -0.47 26.32 2.53
CA GLY A 354 -1.52 26.60 1.56
C GLY A 354 -1.27 26.05 0.16
N ALA A 355 -0.18 25.29 -0.04
CA ALA A 355 0.01 24.53 -1.28
C ALA A 355 -1.13 23.51 -1.43
N ASP A 356 -1.77 23.55 -2.60
CA ASP A 356 -2.99 22.80 -2.90
C ASP A 356 -2.81 22.03 -4.20
N SER A 357 -3.49 20.89 -4.29
CA SER A 357 -3.58 20.01 -5.45
C SER A 357 -4.66 18.96 -5.15
N GLY A 358 -4.92 18.05 -6.07
CA GLY A 358 -5.95 17.03 -5.95
C GLY A 358 -5.69 15.85 -6.88
N VAL A 359 -6.24 14.70 -6.52
CA VAL A 359 -6.29 13.52 -7.37
C VAL A 359 -7.72 13.33 -7.85
N GLY A 360 -7.94 13.47 -9.16
CA GLY A 360 -9.21 13.13 -9.79
C GLY A 360 -9.26 11.65 -10.15
N VAL A 361 -10.35 10.98 -9.82
CA VAL A 361 -10.62 9.59 -10.20
C VAL A 361 -11.93 9.47 -10.95
N MET A 362 -12.04 8.41 -11.77
CA MET A 362 -13.25 8.09 -12.54
C MET A 362 -13.62 9.20 -13.53
N MET A 363 -12.63 9.90 -14.07
CA MET A 363 -12.87 11.01 -14.98
C MET A 363 -13.42 10.54 -16.31
N THR A 364 -14.57 11.12 -16.67
CA THR A 364 -15.20 10.96 -17.98
C THR A 364 -15.28 12.30 -18.71
N GLY A 365 -15.53 12.26 -20.03
CA GLY A 365 -15.79 13.48 -20.79
C GLY A 365 -17.05 14.21 -20.28
N VAL A 366 -17.15 15.51 -20.58
CA VAL A 366 -18.25 16.37 -20.10
C VAL A 366 -19.61 15.85 -20.57
N LYS A 367 -20.52 15.53 -19.64
CA LYS A 367 -21.93 15.23 -19.93
C LYS A 367 -22.80 16.46 -19.67
N GLY A 368 -23.22 17.15 -20.74
CA GLY A 368 -24.13 18.29 -20.67
C GLY A 368 -23.48 19.58 -20.18
N LYS A 369 -24.29 20.57 -19.77
CA LYS A 369 -23.78 21.82 -19.16
C LYS A 369 -23.45 21.56 -17.69
N PRO A 370 -22.26 21.94 -17.18
CA PRO A 370 -21.92 21.78 -15.76
C PRO A 370 -22.93 22.49 -14.85
N ALA A 371 -23.38 21.82 -13.79
CA ALA A 371 -24.22 22.39 -12.76
C ALA A 371 -23.37 23.29 -11.84
N GLY A 372 -23.22 24.56 -12.24
CA GLY A 372 -22.45 25.59 -11.54
C GLY A 372 -21.25 26.05 -12.36
N GLY A 373 -21.12 27.38 -12.54
CA GLY A 373 -20.29 28.06 -13.53
C GLY A 373 -18.76 27.93 -13.45
N GLY A 374 -18.22 26.80 -13.01
CA GLY A 374 -16.83 26.42 -13.24
C GLY A 374 -16.69 25.75 -14.61
N ARG A 375 -16.54 26.55 -15.67
CA ARG A 375 -15.93 26.06 -16.91
C ARG A 375 -14.50 25.61 -16.56
N PHE A 376 -13.82 24.94 -17.48
CA PHE A 376 -12.35 24.83 -17.58
C PHE A 376 -11.73 23.43 -17.34
N ASP A 377 -12.28 22.48 -16.58
CA ASP A 377 -11.52 21.21 -16.43
C ASP A 377 -11.82 20.19 -17.53
N GLY A 378 -12.89 20.35 -18.31
CA GLY A 378 -13.14 19.51 -19.48
C GLY A 378 -13.45 18.04 -19.20
N GLY A 379 -13.93 17.71 -18.00
CA GLY A 379 -14.52 16.41 -17.66
C GLY A 379 -15.25 16.40 -16.33
N ASP A 380 -15.89 15.28 -16.01
CA ASP A 380 -16.68 15.04 -14.80
C ASP A 380 -15.99 13.93 -13.98
N TYR A 381 -15.64 14.22 -12.71
CA TYR A 381 -14.89 13.29 -11.85
C TYR A 381 -15.08 13.58 -10.35
N LEU A 382 -14.72 12.60 -9.51
CA LEU A 382 -14.54 12.80 -8.08
C LEU A 382 -13.10 13.25 -7.83
N GLU A 383 -12.94 14.35 -7.11
CA GLU A 383 -11.63 14.81 -6.67
C GLU A 383 -11.40 14.49 -5.20
N VAL A 384 -10.22 13.96 -4.91
CA VAL A 384 -9.68 13.80 -3.57
C VAL A 384 -8.64 14.89 -3.34
N GLN A 385 -8.92 15.80 -2.41
CA GLN A 385 -8.11 16.97 -2.13
C GLN A 385 -6.75 16.59 -1.52
N LEU A 386 -5.70 17.36 -1.81
CA LEU A 386 -4.34 17.22 -1.26
C LEU A 386 -3.86 18.51 -0.54
N LEU A 387 -4.76 19.39 -0.14
CA LEU A 387 -4.45 20.52 0.74
C LEU A 387 -4.07 20.01 2.14
N PRO A 388 -2.83 20.20 2.65
CA PRO A 388 -2.45 19.73 3.99
C PRO A 388 -3.41 20.21 5.08
N GLY A 389 -3.89 19.28 5.91
CA GLY A 389 -4.92 19.51 6.93
C GLY A 389 -6.36 19.22 6.45
N SER A 390 -6.56 19.18 5.13
CA SER A 390 -7.82 18.80 4.48
C SER A 390 -7.63 17.70 3.43
N SER A 391 -6.44 17.07 3.34
CA SER A 391 -6.22 16.02 2.35
C SER A 391 -7.15 14.84 2.63
N GLY A 392 -7.78 14.34 1.58
CA GLY A 392 -8.86 13.35 1.66
C GLY A 392 -10.28 13.95 1.72
N ASP A 393 -10.43 15.28 1.76
CA ASP A 393 -11.70 15.93 1.46
C ASP A 393 -12.12 15.59 0.03
N LEU A 394 -13.43 15.41 -0.18
CA LEU A 394 -14.00 15.05 -1.47
C LEU A 394 -14.62 16.26 -2.14
N TYR A 395 -14.38 16.43 -3.43
CA TYR A 395 -14.98 17.49 -4.25
C TYR A 395 -15.66 16.91 -5.48
N ARG A 396 -16.82 17.49 -5.82
CA ARG A 396 -17.58 17.14 -7.01
C ARG A 396 -17.19 18.05 -8.16
N ILE A 397 -16.46 17.53 -9.13
CA ILE A 397 -16.05 18.29 -10.31
C ILE A 397 -17.00 18.04 -11.48
N GLY A 398 -17.42 19.12 -12.14
CA GLY A 398 -18.39 19.10 -13.22
C GLY A 398 -19.75 18.55 -12.76
N ASN A 399 -20.29 17.62 -13.54
CA ASN A 399 -21.56 16.94 -13.30
C ASN A 399 -21.41 15.57 -12.64
N PHE A 400 -20.25 15.28 -12.05
CA PHE A 400 -20.03 14.00 -11.37
C PHE A 400 -21.11 13.75 -10.32
N LYS A 401 -21.64 12.53 -10.26
CA LYS A 401 -22.67 12.14 -9.30
C LYS A 401 -22.08 11.14 -8.33
N ALA A 402 -21.95 11.56 -7.08
CA ALA A 402 -21.49 10.69 -6.01
C ALA A 402 -22.44 10.77 -4.82
N LYS A 403 -22.32 9.79 -3.93
CA LYS A 403 -22.95 9.79 -2.62
C LYS A 403 -21.91 9.59 -1.53
N VAL A 404 -22.10 10.27 -0.42
CA VAL A 404 -21.33 10.07 0.81
C VAL A 404 -22.35 9.82 1.92
N GLU A 405 -22.17 8.72 2.65
CA GLU A 405 -23.11 8.30 3.71
C GLU A 405 -24.57 8.20 3.23
N GLY A 406 -24.75 7.69 2.00
CA GLY A 406 -26.06 7.49 1.38
C GLY A 406 -26.74 8.76 0.85
N ARG A 407 -26.15 9.95 1.04
CA ARG A 407 -26.66 11.23 0.56
C ARG A 407 -25.88 11.72 -0.64
N ASP A 408 -26.53 12.43 -1.56
CA ASP A 408 -25.86 13.02 -2.71
C ASP A 408 -24.74 13.97 -2.24
N LEU A 409 -23.54 13.78 -2.81
CA LEU A 409 -22.41 14.66 -2.58
C LEU A 409 -22.78 16.06 -3.12
N ALA A 410 -22.71 17.05 -2.23
CA ALA A 410 -22.85 18.45 -2.59
C ALA A 410 -21.60 18.92 -3.37
N PHE A 411 -21.16 20.16 -3.20
CA PHE A 411 -19.89 20.59 -3.80
C PHE A 411 -18.68 19.87 -3.18
N SER A 412 -18.70 19.68 -1.84
CA SER A 412 -17.60 19.09 -1.10
C SER A 412 -18.06 18.29 0.12
N HIS A 413 -17.22 17.38 0.61
CA HIS A 413 -17.41 16.65 1.87
C HIS A 413 -16.08 16.48 2.61
N ARG A 414 -16.03 16.92 3.87
CA ARG A 414 -14.81 16.86 4.69
C ARG A 414 -14.46 15.43 5.10
N ARG A 415 -13.17 15.16 5.28
CA ARG A 415 -12.67 13.92 5.86
C ARG A 415 -13.20 13.71 7.28
N LYS A 416 -13.35 12.44 7.67
CA LYS A 416 -13.92 12.03 8.96
C LYS A 416 -12.91 12.03 10.09
N ILE A 417 -11.64 11.82 9.76
CA ILE A 417 -10.54 11.69 10.72
C ILE A 417 -9.46 12.70 10.38
N GLN A 418 -8.93 13.37 11.39
CA GLN A 418 -7.78 14.25 11.24
C GLN A 418 -6.49 13.44 11.25
N VAL A 419 -5.62 13.73 10.29
CA VAL A 419 -4.28 13.15 10.15
C VAL A 419 -3.29 14.31 10.05
N GLU A 420 -2.19 14.23 10.78
CA GLU A 420 -1.13 15.23 10.72
C GLU A 420 -0.40 15.14 9.37
N GLU A 421 -0.18 16.31 8.78
CA GLU A 421 0.48 16.45 7.48
C GLU A 421 1.54 17.56 7.56
N PRO A 422 2.69 17.32 8.21
CA PRO A 422 3.76 18.30 8.26
C PRO A 422 4.24 18.67 6.86
N LEU A 423 4.38 19.97 6.62
CA LEU A 423 4.88 20.47 5.34
C LEU A 423 6.28 19.94 5.03
N ASN A 424 6.57 19.85 3.73
CA ASN A 424 7.83 19.35 3.18
C ASN A 424 8.16 17.90 3.55
N GLN A 425 7.16 17.11 3.93
CA GLN A 425 7.25 15.66 4.07
C GLN A 425 6.43 14.95 2.99
N TRP A 426 6.81 13.70 2.70
CA TRP A 426 6.04 12.85 1.80
C TRP A 426 4.85 12.23 2.54
N HIS A 427 3.70 12.28 1.90
CA HIS A 427 2.47 11.66 2.37
C HIS A 427 1.92 10.70 1.33
N GLU A 428 1.35 9.60 1.77
CA GLU A 428 0.74 8.59 0.92
C GLU A 428 -0.78 8.84 0.84
N MET A 429 -1.28 9.06 -0.37
CA MET A 429 -2.70 8.97 -0.70
C MET A 429 -2.96 7.65 -1.41
N ARG A 430 -3.76 6.79 -0.79
CA ARG A 430 -4.15 5.50 -1.35
C ARG A 430 -5.66 5.46 -1.58
N LEU A 431 -6.06 5.28 -2.83
CA LEU A 431 -7.45 5.26 -3.28
C LEU A 431 -7.81 3.84 -3.72
N GLU A 432 -8.74 3.19 -3.03
CA GLU A 432 -9.35 1.95 -3.51
C GLU A 432 -10.62 2.32 -4.28
N VAL A 433 -10.56 2.19 -5.61
CA VAL A 433 -11.71 2.40 -6.51
C VAL A 433 -12.21 1.03 -6.95
N ARG A 434 -13.46 0.72 -6.61
CA ARG A 434 -14.01 -0.60 -6.89
C ARG A 434 -15.52 -0.61 -6.92
N ASP A 435 -16.12 -1.19 -7.96
CA ASP A 435 -17.58 -1.32 -8.10
C ASP A 435 -18.27 0.05 -7.87
N GLY A 436 -17.66 1.12 -8.40
CA GLY A 436 -18.10 2.50 -8.22
C GLY A 436 -17.86 3.11 -6.83
N VAL A 437 -17.32 2.36 -5.85
CA VAL A 437 -16.98 2.86 -4.50
C VAL A 437 -15.53 3.33 -4.46
N VAL A 438 -15.28 4.49 -3.86
CA VAL A 438 -13.96 5.07 -3.63
C VAL A 438 -13.71 5.16 -2.13
N LYS A 439 -12.73 4.41 -1.63
CA LYS A 439 -12.22 4.56 -0.26
C LYS A 439 -10.90 5.32 -0.27
N VAL A 440 -10.81 6.33 0.59
CA VAL A 440 -9.70 7.27 0.64
C VAL A 440 -8.88 7.03 1.89
N TYR A 441 -7.62 6.62 1.71
CA TYR A 441 -6.67 6.42 2.80
C TYR A 441 -5.57 7.46 2.72
N LEU A 442 -5.30 8.13 3.85
CA LEU A 442 -4.19 9.06 4.01
C LEU A 442 -3.23 8.51 5.06
N ASN A 443 -1.98 8.26 4.67
CA ASN A 443 -0.95 7.65 5.54
C ASN A 443 -1.47 6.40 6.27
N GLY A 444 -2.17 5.52 5.54
CA GLY A 444 -2.77 4.28 6.05
C GLY A 444 -4.11 4.43 6.77
N VAL A 445 -4.59 5.65 7.04
CA VAL A 445 -5.85 5.89 7.77
C VAL A 445 -7.00 6.12 6.80
N LEU A 446 -8.10 5.36 6.92
CA LEU A 446 -9.33 5.61 6.15
C LEU A 446 -9.96 6.94 6.57
N VAL A 447 -9.90 7.94 5.70
CA VAL A 447 -10.35 9.31 5.99
C VAL A 447 -11.66 9.68 5.31
N ASN A 448 -12.02 9.03 4.20
CA ASN A 448 -13.28 9.27 3.49
C ASN A 448 -13.75 8.05 2.66
N GLU A 449 -15.03 8.06 2.29
CA GLU A 449 -15.62 7.05 1.41
C GLU A 449 -16.77 7.67 0.59
N ALA A 450 -16.82 7.38 -0.70
CA ALA A 450 -17.92 7.78 -1.59
C ALA A 450 -18.34 6.65 -2.53
N SER A 451 -19.57 6.68 -3.02
CA SER A 451 -20.03 5.84 -4.14
C SER A 451 -20.45 6.70 -5.33
N GLY A 452 -19.92 6.38 -6.50
CA GLY A 452 -20.16 7.05 -7.78
C GLY A 452 -20.68 6.07 -8.85
N PRO A 453 -20.69 6.47 -10.13
CA PRO A 453 -21.07 5.60 -11.24
C PRO A 453 -19.99 4.54 -11.50
N GLU A 454 -20.38 3.33 -11.86
CA GLU A 454 -19.44 2.31 -12.37
C GLU A 454 -18.95 2.66 -13.79
N GLY A 455 -17.80 2.10 -14.18
CA GLY A 455 -17.19 2.29 -15.49
C GLY A 455 -15.77 2.85 -15.47
N PRO A 456 -15.05 2.72 -16.59
CA PRO A 456 -13.69 3.22 -16.73
C PRO A 456 -13.65 4.75 -16.76
N GLY A 457 -12.59 5.31 -16.20
CA GLY A 457 -12.30 6.74 -16.26
C GLY A 457 -10.83 7.05 -16.04
N ARG A 458 -10.41 8.26 -16.39
CA ARG A 458 -9.01 8.69 -16.27
C ARG A 458 -8.68 9.08 -14.84
N ILE A 459 -7.40 9.06 -14.54
CA ILE A 459 -6.82 9.64 -13.32
C ILE A 459 -6.27 11.02 -13.67
N VAL A 460 -6.47 11.98 -12.76
CA VAL A 460 -6.07 13.38 -12.93
C VAL A 460 -5.17 13.79 -11.77
N LEU A 461 -4.04 14.44 -12.06
CA LEU A 461 -3.30 15.22 -11.07
C LEU A 461 -3.61 16.69 -11.31
N ARG A 462 -4.25 17.32 -10.34
CA ARG A 462 -4.68 18.71 -10.44
C ARG A 462 -3.50 19.64 -10.27
N GLU A 463 -3.47 20.67 -11.09
CA GLU A 463 -2.65 21.83 -10.78
C GLU A 463 -3.51 22.94 -10.19
N GLU A 464 -3.02 23.48 -9.09
CA GLU A 464 -3.55 24.66 -8.43
C GLU A 464 -2.41 25.67 -8.20
N ARG A 465 -2.66 26.75 -7.47
CA ARG A 465 -1.80 27.94 -7.45
C ARG A 465 -0.33 27.75 -7.04
N PHE A 466 0.04 26.64 -6.42
CA PHE A 466 1.33 26.45 -5.76
C PHE A 466 2.16 25.33 -6.38
N LYS A 467 3.47 25.37 -6.11
CA LYS A 467 4.35 24.23 -6.43
C LYS A 467 3.90 23.02 -5.62
N TYR A 468 3.82 21.88 -6.29
CA TYR A 468 3.46 20.60 -5.67
C TYR A 468 4.30 19.49 -6.26
N GLU A 469 4.58 18.45 -5.48
CA GLU A 469 5.50 17.39 -5.89
C GLU A 469 4.87 16.01 -5.68
N PHE A 470 5.16 15.09 -6.60
CA PHE A 470 4.62 13.74 -6.62
C PHE A 470 5.72 12.73 -6.92
N ARG A 471 5.59 11.53 -6.35
CA ARG A 471 6.36 10.35 -6.70
C ARG A 471 5.52 9.10 -6.49
N GLU A 472 6.03 7.94 -6.93
CA GLU A 472 5.40 6.64 -6.71
C GLU A 472 3.91 6.61 -7.09
N ILE A 473 3.60 7.11 -8.29
CA ILE A 473 2.23 7.06 -8.80
C ILE A 473 2.04 5.70 -9.43
N SER A 474 1.37 4.81 -8.72
CA SER A 474 1.22 3.42 -9.13
C SER A 474 -0.21 2.92 -8.97
N LEU A 475 -0.61 2.06 -9.88
CA LEU A 475 -1.96 1.54 -9.97
C LEU A 475 -1.92 0.01 -9.99
N LEU A 476 -2.62 -0.63 -9.08
CA LEU A 476 -2.88 -2.06 -9.12
C LEU A 476 -4.29 -2.27 -9.67
N PRO A 477 -4.46 -2.81 -10.90
CA PRO A 477 -5.78 -3.22 -11.36
C PRO A 477 -6.33 -4.27 -10.39
N VAL A 478 -7.58 -4.12 -9.95
CA VAL A 478 -8.26 -5.10 -9.08
C VAL A 478 -9.55 -5.65 -9.69
N GLY A 479 -9.97 -5.11 -10.85
CA GLY A 479 -11.00 -5.66 -11.73
C GLY A 479 -10.49 -5.77 -13.17
N GLU A 480 -11.16 -6.67 -13.90
CA GLU A 480 -10.87 -7.26 -15.24
C GLU A 480 -9.44 -7.73 -15.62
#